data_AF-A0A3T0N8J4-F1
#
_entry.id   AF-A0A3T0N8J4-F1
#
_cell.length_a   1.000
_cell.length_b   1.000
_cell.length_c   1.000
_cell.angle_alpha   90.00
_cell.angle_beta   90.00
_cell.angle_gamma   90.00
#
_symmetry.space_group_name_H-M   'P 1'
#
loop_
_entity.id
_entity.type
_entity.pdbx_description
1 polymer ?
#
loop_
_entity_poly.entity_id
_entity_poly.type
_entity_poly.pdbx_seq_one_letter_code
_entity_poly.pdbx_strand_id
1 'polypeptide(L)'
;MEFVAYHAIERRLAFFAHITLAPVALMLLPFQFWKGLRSRRPQVHRWIGRAYGLSILLAGVGSILMAFGTTAGPVAAWGFGILGVLWLGSTGYGIWLARQGRIAEHRRWMFRSAALTFAAVTLRLYLPLLFATLGEEAGYTLVAWLCWVPNLAFAEWYLRRPLRQSAALAA
;
A
#
# COMPACT_ATOMS: atom_id res chain seq x y z
N MET A 1 -20.99 1.77 -8.70
CA MET A 1 -19.94 2.76 -8.33
C MET A 1 -20.46 3.92 -7.46
N GLU A 2 -21.77 4.00 -7.17
CA GLU A 2 -22.30 5.03 -6.25
C GLU A 2 -21.67 4.98 -4.85
N PHE A 3 -21.31 3.78 -4.38
CA PHE A 3 -20.60 3.52 -3.12
C PHE A 3 -19.25 4.24 -2.95
N VAL A 4 -18.66 4.78 -4.01
CA VAL A 4 -17.36 5.48 -3.95
C VAL A 4 -17.51 6.94 -4.42
N ALA A 5 -18.48 7.21 -5.29
CA ALA A 5 -18.68 8.51 -5.92
C ALA A 5 -19.03 9.62 -4.92
N TYR A 6 -19.73 9.32 -3.83
CA TYR A 6 -20.11 10.35 -2.84
C TYR A 6 -18.90 10.96 -2.12
N HIS A 7 -17.78 10.25 -2.00
CA HIS A 7 -16.55 10.82 -1.46
C HIS A 7 -15.99 11.97 -2.32
N ALA A 8 -16.28 11.99 -3.62
CA ALA A 8 -15.91 13.12 -4.49
C ALA A 8 -16.68 14.40 -4.13
N ILE A 9 -17.83 14.27 -3.49
CA ILE A 9 -18.71 15.37 -3.06
C ILE A 9 -18.40 15.75 -1.62
N GLU A 10 -18.44 14.80 -0.68
CA GLU A 10 -18.31 15.07 0.75
C GLU A 10 -16.86 15.25 1.21
N ARG A 11 -15.90 14.59 0.55
CA ARG A 11 -14.50 14.49 0.99
C ARG A 11 -13.55 14.64 -0.20
N ARG A 12 -13.86 15.62 -1.05
CA ARG A 12 -13.20 15.86 -2.35
C ARG A 12 -11.68 15.78 -2.28
N LEU A 13 -11.07 16.49 -1.32
CA LEU A 13 -9.61 16.50 -1.18
C LEU A 13 -9.03 15.13 -0.84
N ALA A 14 -9.64 14.40 0.10
CA ALA A 14 -9.19 13.07 0.49
C ALA A 14 -9.34 12.06 -0.66
N PHE A 15 -10.47 12.13 -1.37
CA PHE A 15 -10.74 11.28 -2.53
C PHE A 15 -9.75 11.53 -3.66
N PHE A 16 -9.59 12.78 -4.08
CA PHE A 16 -8.68 13.11 -5.17
C PHE A 16 -7.22 12.84 -4.79
N ALA A 17 -6.79 13.20 -3.57
CA ALA A 17 -5.45 12.86 -3.09
C ALA A 17 -5.19 11.35 -3.16
N HIS A 18 -6.14 10.52 -2.73
CA HIS A 18 -5.98 9.07 -2.80
C HIS A 18 -5.99 8.55 -4.25
N ILE A 19 -7.01 8.87 -5.04
CA ILE A 19 -7.21 8.27 -6.36
C ILE A 19 -6.14 8.70 -7.37
N THR A 20 -5.49 9.86 -7.18
CA THR A 20 -4.40 10.29 -8.05
C THR A 20 -3.04 9.80 -7.54
N LEU A 21 -2.78 9.86 -6.24
CA LEU A 21 -1.43 9.58 -5.72
C LEU A 21 -1.20 8.10 -5.39
N ALA A 22 -2.24 7.31 -5.08
CA ALA A 22 -2.07 5.87 -4.88
C ALA A 22 -1.59 5.15 -6.15
N PRO A 23 -2.15 5.43 -7.36
CA PRO A 23 -1.60 4.88 -8.60
C PRO A 23 -0.16 5.33 -8.88
N VAL A 24 0.20 6.57 -8.54
CA VAL A 24 1.58 7.05 -8.65
C VAL A 24 2.50 6.22 -7.76
N ALA A 25 2.15 5.99 -6.49
CA ALA A 25 2.92 5.15 -5.59
C ALA A 25 3.11 3.72 -6.17
N LEU A 26 2.04 3.13 -6.72
CA LEU A 26 2.09 1.81 -7.35
C LEU A 26 2.99 1.81 -8.61
N MET A 27 2.93 2.85 -9.44
CA MET A 27 3.76 2.98 -10.64
C MET A 27 5.25 3.14 -10.30
N LEU A 28 5.57 3.81 -9.19
CA LEU A 28 6.96 3.98 -8.73
C LEU A 28 7.53 2.71 -8.09
N LEU A 29 6.67 1.76 -7.71
CA LEU A 29 7.05 0.57 -6.94
C LEU A 29 8.11 -0.31 -7.64
N PRO A 30 8.02 -0.67 -8.93
CA PRO A 30 9.02 -1.52 -9.59
C PRO A 30 10.43 -0.89 -9.57
N PHE A 31 10.50 0.44 -9.70
CA PHE A 31 11.75 1.18 -9.67
C PHE A 31 12.42 1.18 -8.29
N GLN A 32 11.65 1.04 -7.21
CA GLN A 32 12.20 0.88 -5.85
C GLN A 32 12.95 -0.45 -5.66
N PHE A 33 12.51 -1.51 -6.34
CA PHE A 33 13.11 -2.85 -6.23
C PHE A 33 14.14 -3.15 -7.32
N TRP A 34 14.30 -2.26 -8.31
CA TRP A 34 15.27 -2.43 -9.38
C TRP A 34 16.72 -2.28 -8.87
N LYS A 35 17.44 -3.40 -8.79
CA LYS A 35 18.85 -3.47 -8.36
C LYS A 35 19.76 -2.54 -9.18
N GLY A 36 19.62 -2.53 -10.50
CA GLY A 36 20.46 -1.73 -11.40
C GLY A 36 20.31 -0.23 -11.15
N LEU A 37 19.09 0.24 -10.87
CA LEU A 37 18.85 1.66 -10.55
C LEU A 37 19.48 2.03 -9.21
N ARG A 38 19.34 1.16 -8.21
CA ARG A 38 19.87 1.35 -6.86
C ARG A 38 21.41 1.33 -6.83
N SER A 39 22.07 0.50 -7.62
CA SER A 39 23.54 0.42 -7.66
C SER A 39 24.19 1.45 -8.60
N ARG A 40 23.62 1.68 -9.80
CA ARG A 40 24.23 2.56 -10.81
C ARG A 40 23.83 4.03 -10.67
N ARG A 41 22.63 4.32 -10.15
CA ARG A 41 22.11 5.70 -10.00
C ARG A 41 21.42 5.89 -8.64
N PRO A 42 22.17 5.84 -7.52
CA PRO A 42 21.60 5.92 -6.17
C PRO A 42 20.86 7.23 -5.88
N GLN A 43 21.27 8.35 -6.51
CA GLN A 43 20.57 9.63 -6.38
C GLN A 43 19.16 9.57 -6.98
N VAL A 44 19.01 8.93 -8.16
CA VAL A 44 17.70 8.73 -8.80
C VAL A 44 16.82 7.84 -7.95
N HIS A 45 17.35 6.73 -7.43
CA HIS A 45 16.63 5.86 -6.50
C HIS A 45 16.10 6.62 -5.28
N ARG A 46 16.92 7.50 -4.67
CA ARG A 46 16.51 8.33 -3.52
C ARG A 46 15.37 9.30 -3.86
N TRP A 47 15.43 9.96 -5.03
CA TRP A 47 14.36 10.88 -5.45
C TRP A 47 13.05 10.14 -5.74
N ILE A 48 13.11 8.99 -6.42
CA ILE A 48 11.94 8.14 -6.63
C ILE A 48 11.39 7.66 -5.27
N GLY A 49 12.27 7.31 -4.32
CA GLY A 49 11.87 6.90 -2.98
C GLY A 49 11.16 8.01 -2.19
N ARG A 50 11.60 9.26 -2.34
CA ARG A 50 10.92 10.44 -1.77
C ARG A 50 9.55 10.66 -2.42
N ALA A 51 9.46 10.59 -3.75
CA ALA A 51 8.21 10.72 -4.47
C ALA A 51 7.21 9.60 -4.08
N TYR A 52 7.70 8.36 -3.94
CA TYR A 52 6.93 7.23 -3.44
C TYR A 52 6.41 7.49 -2.01
N GLY A 53 7.30 7.85 -1.08
CA GLY A 53 6.92 8.14 0.30
C GLY A 53 5.92 9.29 0.43
N LEU A 54 6.11 10.39 -0.32
CA LEU A 54 5.18 11.52 -0.32
C LEU A 54 3.82 11.15 -0.91
N SER A 55 3.81 10.37 -2.00
CA SER A 55 2.57 9.87 -2.61
C SER A 55 1.79 9.01 -1.62
N ILE A 56 2.47 8.11 -0.90
CA ILE A 56 1.85 7.28 0.15
C ILE A 56 1.35 8.11 1.31
N LEU A 57 2.11 9.11 1.77
CA LEU A 57 1.70 9.97 2.87
C LEU A 57 0.35 10.63 2.57
N LEU A 58 0.26 11.30 1.42
CA LEU A 58 -0.94 12.03 1.03
C LEU A 58 -2.09 11.07 0.67
N ALA A 59 -1.81 10.01 -0.08
CA ALA A 59 -2.83 9.02 -0.45
C ALA A 59 -3.35 8.21 0.75
N GLY A 60 -2.48 7.87 1.69
CA GLY A 60 -2.80 7.08 2.87
C GLY A 60 -3.61 7.87 3.90
N VAL A 61 -3.30 9.16 4.09
CA VAL A 61 -4.18 10.04 4.87
C VAL A 61 -5.56 10.14 4.22
N GLY A 62 -5.59 10.31 2.89
CA GLY A 62 -6.84 10.29 2.12
C GLY A 62 -7.62 8.98 2.29
N SER A 63 -6.96 7.83 2.24
CA SER A 63 -7.63 6.52 2.39
C SER A 63 -8.24 6.33 3.77
N ILE A 64 -7.54 6.73 4.84
CA ILE A 64 -8.04 6.61 6.20
C ILE A 64 -9.27 7.50 6.40
N LEU A 65 -9.22 8.75 5.92
CA LEU A 65 -10.35 9.68 6.02
C LEU A 65 -11.59 9.21 5.24
N MET A 66 -11.40 8.51 4.12
CA MET A 66 -12.49 7.87 3.38
C MET A 66 -13.00 6.62 4.08
N ALA A 67 -12.11 5.80 4.64
CA ALA A 67 -12.49 4.54 5.30
C ALA A 67 -13.49 4.75 6.43
N PHE A 68 -13.27 5.73 7.31
CA PHE A 68 -14.21 6.06 8.38
C PHE A 68 -15.52 6.71 7.90
N GLY A 69 -15.55 7.20 6.66
CA GLY A 69 -16.74 7.73 6.03
C GLY A 69 -17.49 6.73 5.17
N THR A 70 -17.05 5.46 5.07
CA THR A 70 -17.62 4.47 4.15
C THR A 70 -19.06 4.09 4.52
N THR A 71 -19.95 4.03 3.53
CA THR A 71 -21.33 3.53 3.72
C THR A 71 -21.40 2.00 3.78
N ALA A 72 -20.29 1.29 3.52
CA ALA A 72 -20.26 -0.18 3.47
C ALA A 72 -20.20 -0.86 4.84
N GLY A 73 -20.57 -0.13 5.89
CA GLY A 73 -20.59 -0.60 7.26
C GLY A 73 -19.22 -0.59 7.96
N PRO A 74 -19.23 -0.81 9.30
CA PRO A 74 -18.05 -0.66 10.14
C PRO A 74 -16.96 -1.70 9.83
N VAL A 75 -17.31 -2.90 9.37
CA VAL A 75 -16.34 -3.95 9.06
C VAL A 75 -15.45 -3.57 7.88
N ALA A 76 -16.04 -3.00 6.82
CA ALA A 76 -15.30 -2.47 5.68
C ALA A 76 -14.47 -1.25 6.08
N ALA A 77 -15.04 -0.36 6.91
CA ALA A 77 -14.34 0.81 7.45
C ALA A 77 -13.06 0.43 8.18
N TRP A 78 -13.12 -0.58 9.06
CA TRP A 78 -11.95 -1.08 9.76
C TRP A 78 -10.94 -1.74 8.84
N GLY A 79 -11.39 -2.55 7.86
CA GLY A 79 -10.48 -3.21 6.91
C GLY A 79 -9.62 -2.22 6.13
N PHE A 80 -10.24 -1.18 5.55
CA PHE A 80 -9.52 -0.13 4.82
C PHE A 80 -8.77 0.84 5.73
N GLY A 81 -9.32 1.16 6.91
CA GLY A 81 -8.68 2.02 7.89
C GLY A 81 -7.37 1.42 8.41
N ILE A 82 -7.39 0.16 8.81
CA ILE A 82 -6.21 -0.58 9.26
C ILE A 82 -5.18 -0.69 8.13
N LEU A 83 -5.61 -1.02 6.91
CA LEU A 83 -4.74 -0.99 5.73
C LEU A 83 -4.03 0.37 5.60
N GLY A 84 -4.77 1.48 5.65
CA GLY A 84 -4.21 2.82 5.57
C GLY A 84 -3.17 3.11 6.66
N VAL A 85 -3.47 2.75 7.91
CA VAL A 85 -2.55 2.92 9.05
C VAL A 85 -1.29 2.08 8.88
N LEU A 86 -1.42 0.81 8.50
CA LEU A 86 -0.27 -0.07 8.27
C LEU A 86 0.57 0.41 7.08
N TRP A 87 -0.08 0.92 6.04
CA TRP A 87 0.60 1.43 4.85
C TRP A 87 1.44 2.68 5.14
N LEU A 88 0.86 3.64 5.87
CA LEU A 88 1.58 4.82 6.36
C LEU A 88 2.68 4.44 7.35
N GLY A 89 2.36 3.61 8.34
CA GLY A 89 3.28 3.20 9.40
C GLY A 89 4.49 2.45 8.86
N SER A 90 4.28 1.47 7.98
CA SER A 90 5.38 0.69 7.38
C SER A 90 6.28 1.56 6.50
N THR A 91 5.70 2.47 5.72
CA THR A 91 6.45 3.38 4.85
C THR A 91 7.25 4.41 5.68
N GLY A 92 6.61 5.05 6.66
CA GLY A 92 7.23 6.03 7.54
C GLY A 92 8.38 5.41 8.35
N TYR A 93 8.16 4.24 8.95
CA TYR A 93 9.19 3.54 9.70
C TYR A 93 10.35 3.07 8.81
N GLY A 94 10.04 2.57 7.61
CA GLY A 94 11.05 2.26 6.60
C GLY A 94 11.93 3.47 6.28
N ILE A 95 11.33 4.64 6.03
CA ILE A 95 12.08 5.88 5.74
C ILE A 95 12.92 6.32 6.94
N TRP A 96 12.38 6.21 8.16
CA TRP A 96 13.11 6.53 9.40
C TRP A 96 14.36 5.66 9.55
N LEU A 97 14.25 4.35 9.32
CA LEU A 97 15.40 3.43 9.33
C LEU A 97 16.45 3.78 8.27
N ALA A 98 16.02 4.21 7.07
CA ALA A 98 16.96 4.67 6.04
C ALA A 98 17.73 5.92 6.48
N ARG A 99 17.07 6.86 7.15
CA ARG A 99 17.73 8.07 7.71
C ARG A 99 18.74 7.72 8.80
N GLN A 100 18.50 6.64 9.54
CA GLN A 100 19.45 6.11 10.53
C GLN A 100 20.56 5.24 9.93
N GLY A 101 20.61 5.06 8.61
CA GLY A 101 21.60 4.17 7.97
C GLY A 101 21.32 2.67 8.17
N ARG A 102 20.18 2.28 8.76
CA ARG A 102 19.78 0.88 8.99
C ARG A 102 19.15 0.29 7.73
N ILE A 103 19.96 0.17 6.66
CA ILE A 103 19.48 -0.15 5.31
C ILE A 103 18.86 -1.55 5.21
N ALA A 104 19.42 -2.55 5.91
CA ALA A 104 18.87 -3.90 5.90
C ALA A 104 17.43 -3.93 6.43
N GLU A 105 17.17 -3.24 7.53
CA GLU A 105 15.84 -3.16 8.14
C GLU A 105 14.90 -2.29 7.32
N HIS A 106 15.39 -1.16 6.80
CA HIS A 106 14.66 -0.32 5.85
C HIS A 106 14.08 -1.16 4.71
N ARG A 107 14.89 -2.01 4.06
CA ARG A 107 14.44 -2.87 2.97
C ARG A 107 13.31 -3.82 3.39
N ARG A 108 13.39 -4.40 4.58
CA ARG A 108 12.32 -5.28 5.11
C ARG A 108 11.01 -4.53 5.31
N TRP A 109 11.07 -3.30 5.81
CA TRP A 109 9.89 -2.45 5.98
C TRP A 109 9.33 -1.91 4.66
N MET A 110 10.20 -1.58 3.70
CA MET A 110 9.77 -1.21 2.34
C MET A 110 9.13 -2.38 1.60
N PHE A 111 9.52 -3.62 1.88
CA PHE A 111 8.84 -4.79 1.34
C PHE A 111 7.41 -4.96 1.88
N ARG A 112 7.17 -4.64 3.16
CA ARG A 112 5.81 -4.57 3.74
C ARG A 112 4.99 -3.45 3.11
N SER A 113 5.57 -2.25 2.99
CA SER A 113 4.96 -1.11 2.31
C SER A 113 4.58 -1.47 0.86
N ALA A 114 5.44 -2.20 0.15
CA ALA A 114 5.19 -2.68 -1.20
C ALA A 114 4.00 -3.63 -1.27
N ALA A 115 3.93 -4.61 -0.37
CA ALA A 115 2.83 -5.56 -0.30
C ALA A 115 1.48 -4.88 -0.01
N LEU A 116 1.48 -3.87 0.88
CA LEU A 116 0.29 -3.06 1.17
C LEU A 116 -0.08 -2.14 0.00
N THR A 117 0.89 -1.58 -0.72
CA THR A 117 0.64 -0.80 -1.95
C THR A 117 0.02 -1.67 -3.04
N PHE A 118 0.46 -2.92 -3.15
CA PHE A 118 -0.09 -3.89 -4.09
C PHE A 118 -1.54 -4.29 -3.79
N ALA A 119 -2.06 -3.96 -2.59
CA ALA A 119 -3.47 -4.14 -2.26
C ALA A 119 -4.40 -3.46 -3.27
N ALA A 120 -3.97 -2.35 -3.89
CA ALA A 120 -4.73 -1.68 -4.93
C ALA A 120 -4.97 -2.56 -6.17
N VAL A 121 -4.02 -3.45 -6.50
CA VAL A 121 -4.12 -4.38 -7.63
C VAL A 121 -5.02 -5.55 -7.26
N THR A 122 -4.75 -6.21 -6.14
CA THR A 122 -5.54 -7.36 -5.68
C THR A 122 -7.00 -6.99 -5.40
N LEU A 123 -7.27 -5.78 -4.88
CA LEU A 123 -8.63 -5.24 -4.78
C LEU A 123 -9.34 -5.28 -6.13
N ARG A 124 -8.71 -4.75 -7.18
CA ARG A 124 -9.30 -4.68 -8.54
C ARG A 124 -9.48 -6.05 -9.18
N LEU A 125 -8.65 -7.03 -8.82
CA LEU A 125 -8.80 -8.41 -9.28
C LEU A 125 -9.95 -9.13 -8.57
N TYR A 126 -10.10 -8.93 -7.25
CA TYR A 126 -11.10 -9.62 -6.45
C TYR A 126 -12.50 -9.00 -6.56
N LEU A 127 -12.58 -7.67 -6.68
CA LEU A 127 -13.86 -6.95 -6.67
C LEU A 127 -14.89 -7.48 -7.68
N PRO A 128 -14.59 -7.64 -8.99
CA PRO A 128 -15.59 -8.13 -9.94
C PRO A 128 -16.04 -9.56 -9.65
N LEU A 129 -15.12 -10.43 -9.20
CA LEU A 129 -15.44 -11.82 -8.85
C LEU A 129 -16.34 -11.90 -7.62
N LEU A 130 -16.02 -11.14 -6.57
CA LEU A 130 -16.77 -11.15 -5.32
C LEU A 130 -18.16 -10.52 -5.50
N PHE A 131 -18.28 -9.48 -6.31
CA PHE A 131 -19.59 -8.89 -6.62
C PHE A 131 -20.47 -9.86 -7.41
N ALA A 132 -19.90 -10.57 -8.39
CA ALA A 132 -20.64 -11.53 -9.19
C ALA A 132 -21.10 -12.77 -8.40
N THR A 133 -20.37 -13.15 -7.34
CA THR A 133 -20.63 -14.39 -6.58
C THR A 133 -21.35 -14.16 -5.25
N LEU A 134 -21.12 -13.05 -4.57
CA LEU A 134 -21.62 -12.77 -3.21
C LEU A 134 -22.49 -11.50 -3.13
N GLY A 135 -22.62 -10.73 -4.21
CA GLY A 135 -23.28 -9.42 -4.22
C GLY A 135 -22.36 -8.28 -3.75
N GLU A 136 -22.80 -7.03 -3.98
CA GLU A 136 -21.97 -5.84 -3.73
C GLU A 136 -21.62 -5.65 -2.25
N GLU A 137 -22.59 -5.78 -1.35
CA GLU A 137 -22.41 -5.50 0.08
C GLU A 137 -21.44 -6.49 0.75
N ALA A 138 -21.72 -7.79 0.62
CA ALA A 138 -20.86 -8.84 1.17
C ALA A 138 -19.51 -8.88 0.46
N GLY A 139 -19.48 -8.73 -0.87
CA GLY A 139 -18.25 -8.70 -1.65
C GLY A 139 -17.34 -7.54 -1.26
N TYR A 140 -17.90 -6.35 -1.03
CA TYR A 140 -17.11 -5.17 -0.64
C TYR A 140 -16.59 -5.27 0.79
N THR A 141 -17.40 -5.81 1.70
CA THR A 141 -16.96 -6.08 3.09
C THR A 141 -15.80 -7.07 3.12
N LEU A 142 -15.88 -8.14 2.31
CA LEU A 142 -14.83 -9.16 2.25
C LEU A 142 -13.55 -8.65 1.56
N VAL A 143 -13.68 -7.91 0.46
CA VAL A 143 -12.53 -7.39 -0.28
C VAL A 143 -11.74 -6.36 0.52
N ALA A 144 -12.37 -5.65 1.45
CA ALA A 144 -11.71 -4.71 2.36
C ALA A 144 -10.59 -5.35 3.20
N TRP A 145 -10.62 -6.67 3.36
CA TRP A 145 -9.60 -7.46 4.05
C TRP A 145 -8.76 -8.28 3.08
N LEU A 146 -9.42 -8.98 2.15
CA LEU A 146 -8.73 -9.88 1.21
C LEU A 146 -7.78 -9.15 0.28
N CYS A 147 -7.97 -7.86 0.01
CA CYS A 147 -7.06 -7.14 -0.85
C CYS A 147 -5.65 -7.01 -0.24
N TRP A 148 -5.50 -6.98 1.08
CA TRP A 148 -4.20 -6.69 1.71
C TRP A 148 -3.68 -7.74 2.68
N VAL A 149 -4.57 -8.46 3.38
CA VAL A 149 -4.15 -9.48 4.36
C VAL A 149 -3.30 -10.58 3.70
N PRO A 150 -3.70 -11.17 2.56
CA PRO A 150 -2.87 -12.18 1.87
C PRO A 150 -1.54 -11.61 1.39
N ASN A 151 -1.51 -10.36 0.91
CA ASN A 151 -0.29 -9.71 0.44
C ASN A 151 0.70 -9.53 1.60
N LEU A 152 0.21 -9.04 2.75
CA LEU A 152 1.05 -8.84 3.93
C LEU A 152 1.49 -10.18 4.53
N ALA A 153 0.61 -11.18 4.56
CA ALA A 153 0.94 -12.53 5.01
C ALA A 153 2.05 -13.15 4.15
N PHE A 154 1.95 -13.02 2.82
CA PHE A 154 3.01 -13.43 1.90
C PHE A 154 4.31 -12.68 2.18
N ALA A 155 4.23 -11.37 2.42
CA ALA A 155 5.41 -10.56 2.72
C ALA A 155 6.11 -11.02 4.02
N GLU A 156 5.35 -11.27 5.08
CA GLU A 156 5.88 -11.78 6.35
C GLU A 156 6.48 -13.18 6.20
N TRP A 157 5.78 -14.08 5.52
CA TRP A 157 6.28 -15.42 5.23
C TRP A 157 7.60 -15.35 4.46
N TYR A 158 7.67 -14.51 3.44
CA TYR A 158 8.89 -14.31 2.66
C TYR A 158 10.03 -13.76 3.54
N LEU A 159 9.75 -12.77 4.39
CA LEU A 159 10.75 -12.13 5.27
C LEU A 159 11.20 -12.99 6.46
N ARG A 160 10.49 -14.09 6.77
CA ARG A 160 10.82 -15.02 7.88
C ARG A 160 11.65 -16.23 7.42
N ARG A 161 11.83 -16.44 6.12
CA ARG A 161 12.62 -17.56 5.59
C ARG A 161 14.11 -17.43 5.98
N PRO A 162 14.71 -18.40 6.70
CA PRO A 162 16.11 -18.34 7.10
C PRO A 162 17.07 -18.48 5.90
N LEU A 163 18.13 -17.67 5.89
CA LEU A 163 19.45 -17.95 5.26
C LEU A 163 19.65 -17.89 3.72
N ARG A 164 18.78 -17.21 2.94
CA ARG A 164 19.15 -16.80 1.55
C ARG A 164 19.05 -15.28 1.27
N GLN A 165 18.56 -14.49 2.22
CA GLN A 165 18.25 -13.07 1.99
C GLN A 165 19.38 -12.09 2.32
N SER A 166 20.37 -12.47 3.12
CA SER A 166 21.53 -11.60 3.36
C SER A 166 22.26 -11.27 2.05
N ALA A 167 22.27 -12.17 1.06
CA ALA A 167 22.85 -11.88 -0.26
C ALA A 167 21.92 -11.08 -1.19
N ALA A 168 20.61 -11.33 -1.18
CA ALA A 168 19.65 -10.68 -2.10
C ALA A 168 19.22 -9.27 -1.66
N LEU A 169 19.24 -9.00 -0.35
CA LEU A 169 18.96 -7.69 0.25
C LEU A 169 20.23 -6.92 0.66
N ALA A 170 21.43 -7.50 0.63
CA ALA A 170 22.67 -6.72 0.72
C ALA A 170 23.17 -6.26 -0.66
N ALA A 171 22.94 -7.03 -1.73
CA ALA A 171 23.17 -6.61 -3.12
C ALA A 171 22.12 -5.59 -3.61
#